data_AF-A0A7C4B3I5-F1
#
_entry.id   AF-A0A7C4B3I5-F1
#
_cell.length_a   1.000
_cell.length_b   1.000
_cell.length_c   1.000
_cell.angle_alpha   90.00
_cell.angle_beta   90.00
_cell.angle_gamma   90.00
#
_symmetry.space_group_name_H-M   'P 1'
#
loop_
_entity.id
_entity.type
_entity.pdbx_description
1 polymer ?
#
loop_
_entity_poly.entity_id
_entity_poly.type
_entity_poly.pdbx_seq_one_letter_code
_entity_poly.pdbx_strand_id
1 'polypeptide(L)'
;MTLPVSLLLRPLGELKEDEWCMAELTVNNYGEEPISFIKVEIFGDIEVEKPVQIDKLETDELLSFQIKVRALNPDGVVVLKASKIEGEHVVDFMATTMKFSVRHEQGKIHKAYKRYAAHTEMVCKLCQEKIYPGFLVVHCGCNAVFHHKCVQDLTHCPACGRKW
;
A
#
# COMPACT_ATOMS: atom_id res chain seq x y z
N MET A 1 7.41 -9.18 21.27
CA MET A 1 6.90 -7.87 21.73
C MET A 1 6.29 -7.18 20.53
N THR A 2 5.47 -6.15 20.74
CA THR A 2 4.92 -5.34 19.65
C THR A 2 5.55 -3.96 19.77
N LEU A 3 6.10 -3.47 18.66
CA LEU A 3 6.78 -2.19 18.59
C LEU A 3 5.84 -1.07 19.10
N PRO A 4 6.22 -0.28 20.13
CA PRO A 4 5.33 0.69 20.76
C PRO A 4 5.23 1.99 19.95
N VAL A 5 4.82 1.86 18.70
CA VAL A 5 4.67 2.97 17.75
C VAL A 5 3.25 3.02 17.20
N SER A 6 2.72 4.23 17.04
CA SER A 6 1.46 4.45 16.34
C SER A 6 1.72 5.11 14.98
N LEU A 7 0.98 4.67 13.97
CA LEU A 7 1.07 5.19 12.60
C LEU A 7 -0.26 5.80 12.18
N LEU A 8 -0.20 6.98 11.57
CA LEU A 8 -1.36 7.64 10.98
C LEU A 8 -1.01 8.15 9.59
N LEU A 9 -1.84 7.82 8.60
CA LEU A 9 -1.71 8.34 7.24
C LEU A 9 -2.90 9.26 6.92
N ARG A 10 -2.62 10.51 6.55
CA ARG A 10 -3.64 11.51 6.24
C ARG A 10 -3.37 12.17 4.88
N PRO A 11 -4.23 12.00 3.87
CA PRO A 11 -4.14 12.78 2.63
C PRO A 11 -4.21 14.28 2.91
N LEU A 12 -3.33 15.08 2.30
CA LEU A 12 -3.30 16.55 2.40
C LEU A 12 -4.18 17.23 1.33
N GLY A 13 -4.84 16.44 0.50
CA GLY A 13 -5.78 16.89 -0.52
C GLY A 13 -6.80 15.81 -0.83
N GLU A 14 -7.58 16.03 -1.89
CA GLU A 14 -8.55 15.04 -2.36
C GLU A 14 -7.80 13.81 -2.90
N LEU A 15 -8.04 12.64 -2.29
CA LEU A 15 -7.53 11.39 -2.80
C LEU A 15 -8.41 10.95 -3.98
N LYS A 16 -7.80 10.79 -5.15
CA LYS A 16 -8.43 10.33 -6.38
C LYS A 16 -7.77 9.04 -6.84
N GLU A 17 -8.55 8.19 -7.52
CA GLU A 17 -8.02 6.96 -8.10
C GLU A 17 -7.01 7.28 -9.21
N ASP A 18 -5.89 6.57 -9.25
CA ASP A 18 -4.82 6.70 -10.25
C ASP A 18 -4.08 8.05 -10.29
N GLU A 19 -4.40 8.98 -9.39
CA GLU A 19 -3.70 10.26 -9.26
C GLU A 19 -2.79 10.29 -8.03
N TRP A 20 -1.61 10.88 -8.18
CA TRP A 20 -0.71 11.12 -7.05
C TRP A 20 -1.26 12.25 -6.16
N CYS A 21 -1.39 11.97 -4.87
CA CYS A 21 -1.80 12.91 -3.84
C CYS A 21 -0.71 12.99 -2.77
N MET A 22 -0.49 14.18 -2.21
CA MET A 22 0.38 14.33 -1.05
C MET A 22 -0.36 13.84 0.19
N ALA A 23 0.31 13.10 1.06
CA ALA A 23 -0.19 12.64 2.34
C ALA A 23 0.85 12.89 3.43
N GLU A 24 0.37 13.06 4.65
CA GLU A 24 1.18 13.14 5.85
C GLU A 24 1.14 11.79 6.56
N LEU A 25 2.31 11.18 6.69
CA LEU A 25 2.53 10.01 7.54
C LEU A 25 3.07 10.51 8.89
N THR A 26 2.35 10.25 9.96
CA THR A 26 2.78 10.54 11.33
C THR A 26 3.17 9.25 12.03
N VAL A 27 4.32 9.28 12.69
CA VAL A 27 4.87 8.20 13.50
C VAL A 27 5.12 8.74 14.90
N ASN A 28 4.58 8.05 15.91
CA ASN A 28 4.75 8.44 17.31
C ASN A 28 5.24 7.24 18.12
N ASN A 29 6.28 7.44 18.93
CA ASN A 29 6.77 6.44 19.90
C ASN A 29 6.12 6.70 21.26
N TYR A 30 5.25 5.80 21.68
CA TYR A 30 4.61 5.85 23.01
C TYR A 30 5.28 4.91 24.02
N GLY A 31 6.41 4.30 23.65
CA GLY A 31 7.20 3.43 24.51
C GLY A 31 8.08 4.23 25.48
N GLU A 32 8.62 3.54 26.49
CA GLU A 32 9.46 4.16 27.51
C GLU A 32 10.91 4.42 27.05
N GLU A 33 11.32 3.82 25.94
CA GLU A 33 12.69 3.88 25.41
C GLU A 33 12.73 4.40 23.96
N PRO A 34 13.85 5.03 23.55
CA PRO A 34 14.07 5.41 22.16
C PRO A 34 14.23 4.18 21.25
N ILE A 35 13.77 4.30 20.02
CA ILE A 35 13.78 3.22 19.02
C ILE A 35 14.64 3.65 17.83
N SER A 36 15.60 2.81 17.46
CA SER A 36 16.46 3.06 16.29
C SER A 36 16.07 2.19 15.09
N PHE A 37 16.41 2.66 13.90
CA PHE A 37 16.30 1.94 12.62
C PHE A 37 14.88 1.41 12.32
N ILE A 38 13.92 2.31 12.30
CA ILE A 38 12.53 1.99 11.99
C ILE A 38 12.31 2.12 10.48
N LYS A 39 11.79 1.06 9.86
CA LYS A 39 11.29 1.08 8.49
C LYS A 39 9.76 1.11 8.51
N VAL A 40 9.16 2.09 7.84
CA VAL A 40 7.71 2.15 7.64
C VAL A 40 7.36 1.76 6.21
N GLU A 41 6.54 0.73 6.09
CA GLU A 41 6.05 0.16 4.84
C GLU A 41 4.54 0.38 4.75
N ILE A 42 4.08 0.79 3.56
CA ILE A 42 2.67 1.05 3.28
C ILE A 42 2.30 0.19 2.07
N PHE A 43 1.27 -0.64 2.22
CA PHE A 43 0.84 -1.56 1.16
C PHE A 43 -0.68 -1.79 1.20
N GLY A 44 -1.21 -2.49 0.19
CA GLY A 44 -2.64 -2.75 0.01
C GLY A 44 -3.15 -2.08 -1.26
N ASP A 45 -4.29 -1.39 -1.15
CA ASP A 45 -4.96 -0.69 -2.26
C ASP A 45 -4.37 0.71 -2.55
N ILE A 46 -3.13 0.95 -2.14
CA ILE A 46 -2.41 2.21 -2.33
C ILE A 46 -0.97 1.93 -2.76
N GLU A 47 -0.44 2.81 -3.61
CA GLU A 47 0.98 2.85 -3.97
C GLU A 47 1.64 4.07 -3.32
N VAL A 48 2.91 3.93 -2.92
CA VAL A 48 3.68 5.00 -2.29
C VAL A 48 4.97 5.21 -3.07
N GLU A 49 5.34 6.47 -3.33
CA GLU A 49 6.50 6.79 -4.16
C GLU A 49 7.81 6.29 -3.54
N LYS A 50 7.94 6.38 -2.21
CA LYS A 50 9.14 5.94 -1.46
C LYS A 50 8.77 5.44 -0.06
N PRO A 51 9.46 4.41 0.46
CA PRO A 51 9.34 4.02 1.86
C PRO A 51 9.92 5.10 2.78
N VAL A 52 9.50 5.09 4.05
CA VAL A 52 10.04 5.98 5.09
C VAL A 52 10.96 5.19 6.01
N GLN A 53 12.15 5.74 6.26
CA GLN A 53 13.13 5.22 7.20
C GLN A 53 13.42 6.27 8.27
N ILE A 54 13.49 5.84 9.52
CA ILE A 54 13.73 6.68 10.69
C ILE A 54 14.93 6.09 11.43
N ASP A 55 16.04 6.83 11.48
CA ASP A 55 17.27 6.36 12.11
C ASP A 55 17.11 6.23 13.62
N LYS A 56 16.43 7.19 14.24
CA LYS A 56 16.10 7.21 15.66
C LYS A 56 14.80 7.96 15.90
N LEU A 57 13.97 7.44 16.79
CA LEU A 57 12.73 8.04 17.28
C LEU A 57 12.78 8.03 18.82
N GLU A 58 12.87 9.22 19.42
CA GLU A 58 12.95 9.38 20.87
C GLU A 58 11.63 9.01 21.57
N THR A 59 11.67 8.85 22.89
CA THR A 59 10.46 8.63 23.71
C THR A 59 9.51 9.83 23.59
N ASP A 60 8.22 9.55 23.38
CA ASP A 60 7.14 10.54 23.17
C ASP A 60 7.37 11.48 21.97
N GLU A 61 8.30 11.14 21.07
CA GLU A 61 8.56 11.92 19.87
C GLU A 61 7.53 11.59 18.78
N LEU A 62 7.02 12.67 18.16
CA LEU A 62 6.11 12.62 17.03
C LEU A 62 6.81 13.20 15.80
N LEU A 63 7.02 12.37 14.78
CA LEU A 63 7.57 12.76 13.49
C LEU A 63 6.49 12.72 12.40
N SER A 64 6.48 13.74 11.55
CA SER A 64 5.57 13.84 10.41
C SER A 64 6.35 13.94 9.10
N PHE A 65 6.00 13.09 8.14
CA PHE A 65 6.63 13.01 6.83
C PHE A 65 5.60 13.29 5.75
N GLN A 66 5.97 14.13 4.78
CA GLN A 66 5.19 14.28 3.56
C GLN A 66 5.60 13.22 2.55
N ILE A 67 4.65 12.39 2.15
CA ILE A 67 4.82 11.32 1.17
C ILE A 67 3.79 11.43 0.06
N LYS A 68 4.14 10.96 -1.14
CA LYS A 68 3.17 10.84 -2.22
C LYS A 68 2.56 9.45 -2.23
N VAL A 69 1.24 9.44 -2.32
CA VAL A 69 0.44 8.22 -2.38
C VAL A 69 -0.49 8.25 -3.58
N ARG A 70 -0.82 7.08 -4.13
CA ARG A 70 -1.77 6.92 -5.24
C ARG A 70 -2.73 5.79 -4.93
N ALA A 71 -4.02 6.10 -4.89
CA ALA A 71 -5.05 5.08 -4.69
C ALA A 71 -5.16 4.19 -5.93
N LEU A 72 -5.10 2.88 -5.73
CA LEU A 72 -5.17 1.89 -6.81
C LEU A 72 -6.60 1.45 -7.13
N ASN A 73 -7.49 1.60 -6.14
CA ASN A 73 -8.91 1.31 -6.21
C ASN A 73 -9.68 2.47 -5.56
N PRO A 74 -10.95 2.67 -5.92
CA PRO A 74 -11.76 3.74 -5.36
C PRO A 74 -12.08 3.56 -3.87
N ASP A 75 -12.37 2.33 -3.47
CA ASP A 75 -12.50 1.95 -2.06
C ASP A 75 -11.42 0.92 -1.77
N GLY A 76 -10.77 1.05 -0.63
CA GLY A 76 -9.61 0.22 -0.35
C GLY A 76 -9.24 0.11 1.11
N VAL A 77 -8.35 -0.85 1.34
CA VAL A 77 -7.71 -1.13 2.60
C VAL A 77 -6.22 -0.88 2.45
N VAL A 78 -5.66 -0.10 3.37
CA VAL A 78 -4.23 0.19 3.47
C VAL A 78 -3.72 -0.42 4.76
N VAL A 79 -2.54 -1.03 4.70
CA VAL A 79 -1.82 -1.51 5.87
C VAL A 79 -0.57 -0.66 6.04
N LEU A 80 -0.44 -0.05 7.22
CA LEU A 80 0.75 0.66 7.66
C LEU A 80 1.52 -0.28 8.57
N LYS A 81 2.77 -0.60 8.23
CA LYS A 81 3.63 -1.47 9.03
C LYS A 81 4.91 -0.73 9.40
N ALA A 82 5.20 -0.63 10.69
CA ALA A 82 6.50 -0.20 11.20
C ALA A 82 7.28 -1.42 11.67
N SER A 83 8.55 -1.51 11.29
CA SER A 83 9.45 -2.59 11.68
C SER A 83 10.75 -2.02 12.23
N LYS A 84 11.19 -2.48 13.40
CA LYS A 84 12.54 -2.23 13.92
C LYS A 84 13.50 -3.19 13.23
N ILE A 85 14.55 -2.65 12.61
CA ILE A 85 15.54 -3.42 11.88
C ILE A 85 16.86 -3.44 12.65
N GLU A 86 17.42 -4.63 12.86
CA GLU A 86 18.78 -4.80 13.37
C GLU A 86 19.56 -5.69 12.39
N GLY A 87 20.55 -5.10 11.71
CA GLY A 87 21.23 -5.76 10.59
C GLY A 87 20.24 -6.06 9.46
N GLU A 88 20.08 -7.34 9.13
CA GLU A 88 19.14 -7.83 8.10
C GLU A 88 17.81 -8.37 8.69
N HIS A 89 17.66 -8.31 10.01
CA HIS A 89 16.52 -8.94 10.70
C HIS A 89 15.51 -7.91 11.19
N VAL A 90 14.23 -8.26 11.07
CA VAL A 90 13.13 -7.56 11.74
C VAL A 90 13.05 -8.08 13.18
N VAL A 91 13.27 -7.21 14.15
CA VAL A 91 13.29 -7.58 15.58
C VAL A 91 11.92 -7.39 16.22
N ASP A 92 11.22 -6.34 15.82
CA ASP A 92 9.87 -6.06 16.30
C ASP A 92 9.08 -5.33 15.18
N PHE A 93 7.75 -5.45 15.18
CA PHE A 93 6.90 -4.74 14.25
C PHE A 93 5.52 -4.43 14.85
N MET A 94 4.88 -3.42 14.27
CA MET A 94 3.48 -3.07 14.48
C MET A 94 2.81 -2.90 13.11
N ALA A 95 1.58 -3.37 12.96
CA ALA A 95 0.80 -3.19 11.75
C ALA A 95 -0.61 -2.69 12.05
N THR A 96 -1.02 -1.61 11.38
CA THR A 96 -2.35 -1.00 11.50
C THR A 96 -3.03 -1.00 10.14
N THR A 97 -4.33 -1.33 10.14
CA THR A 97 -5.15 -1.31 8.93
C THR A 97 -6.03 -0.06 8.90
N MET A 98 -6.12 0.58 7.75
CA MET A 98 -6.97 1.74 7.50
C MET A 98 -7.86 1.48 6.28
N LYS A 99 -9.10 1.97 6.31
CA LYS A 99 -10.00 1.97 5.15
C LYS A 99 -10.05 3.37 4.55
N PHE A 100 -10.14 3.46 3.23
CA PHE A 100 -10.36 4.72 2.54
C PHE A 100 -11.41 4.58 1.44
N SER A 101 -12.00 5.71 1.08
CA SER A 101 -12.84 5.90 -0.09
C SER A 101 -12.38 7.17 -0.80
N VAL A 102 -12.13 7.08 -2.10
CA VAL A 102 -11.82 8.24 -2.94
C VAL A 102 -13.10 9.00 -3.27
N ARG A 103 -12.98 10.30 -3.56
CA ARG A 103 -14.13 11.05 -4.07
C ARG A 103 -14.39 10.63 -5.51
N HIS A 104 -15.57 10.07 -5.76
CA HIS A 104 -16.01 9.73 -7.11
C HIS A 104 -16.57 10.96 -7.81
N GLU A 105 -16.14 11.19 -9.06
CA GLU A 105 -16.98 11.92 -10.01
C GLU A 105 -18.22 11.06 -10.30
N GLN A 106 -19.41 11.64 -10.13
CA GLN A 106 -20.67 10.95 -10.38
C GLN A 106 -20.69 10.37 -11.80
N GLY A 107 -20.91 9.05 -11.92
CA GLY A 107 -21.11 8.36 -13.22
C GLY A 107 -20.08 7.29 -13.59
N LYS A 108 -19.00 7.07 -12.82
CA LYS A 108 -18.05 5.97 -13.07
C LYS A 108 -18.56 4.67 -12.46
N ILE A 109 -18.92 3.71 -13.31
CA ILE A 109 -19.29 2.33 -12.96
C ILE A 109 -18.11 1.68 -12.22
N HIS A 110 -18.37 1.01 -11.10
CA HIS A 110 -17.36 0.28 -10.34
C HIS A 110 -16.60 -0.70 -11.25
N LYS A 111 -15.27 -0.57 -11.25
CA LYS A 111 -14.34 -1.42 -11.97
C LYS A 111 -14.57 -2.90 -11.62
N ALA A 112 -14.64 -3.77 -12.63
CA ALA A 112 -14.84 -5.22 -12.44
C ALA A 112 -13.54 -5.94 -12.02
N TYR A 113 -12.54 -5.17 -11.58
CA TYR A 113 -11.21 -5.60 -11.19
C TYR A 113 -10.70 -4.78 -10.02
N LYS A 114 -9.71 -5.34 -9.32
CA LYS A 114 -8.96 -4.68 -8.25
C LYS A 114 -7.48 -4.67 -8.58
N ARG A 115 -6.79 -3.62 -8.15
CA ARG A 115 -5.32 -3.53 -8.20
C ARG A 115 -4.73 -3.51 -6.80
N TYR A 116 -3.72 -4.32 -6.55
CA TYR A 116 -3.04 -4.37 -5.27
C TYR A 116 -1.61 -4.91 -5.44
N ALA A 117 -0.75 -4.69 -4.44
CA ALA A 117 0.54 -5.34 -4.38
C ALA A 117 0.38 -6.79 -3.89
N ALA A 118 0.90 -7.77 -4.63
CA ALA A 118 0.80 -9.18 -4.27
C ALA A 118 1.38 -9.46 -2.87
N HIS A 119 0.65 -10.18 -2.02
CA HIS A 119 1.13 -10.56 -0.69
C HIS A 119 1.83 -11.92 -0.67
N THR A 120 1.51 -12.77 -1.64
CA THR A 120 2.06 -14.13 -1.79
C THR A 120 2.48 -14.35 -3.24
N GLU A 121 3.26 -15.41 -3.48
CA GLU A 121 3.55 -15.82 -4.85
C GLU A 121 2.25 -16.19 -5.58
N MET A 122 2.09 -15.69 -6.81
CA MET A 122 0.96 -15.95 -7.70
C MET A 122 1.47 -16.26 -9.11
N VAL A 123 0.58 -16.66 -10.02
CA VAL A 123 0.93 -16.90 -11.43
C VAL A 123 0.09 -16.00 -12.32
N CYS A 124 0.73 -15.27 -13.23
CA CYS A 124 0.06 -14.41 -14.19
C CYS A 124 -0.70 -15.25 -15.23
N LYS A 125 -2.00 -15.02 -15.37
CA LYS A 125 -2.84 -15.74 -16.35
C LYS A 125 -2.61 -15.34 -17.80
N LEU A 126 -1.80 -14.31 -18.08
CA LEU A 126 -1.43 -13.92 -19.44
C LEU A 126 -0.08 -14.53 -19.86
N CYS A 127 1.02 -14.18 -19.17
CA CYS A 127 2.37 -14.64 -19.54
C CYS A 127 2.78 -15.99 -18.90
N GLN A 128 1.98 -16.53 -17.97
CA GLN A 128 2.28 -17.75 -17.19
C GLN A 128 3.52 -17.66 -16.28
N GLU A 129 4.13 -16.50 -16.14
CA GLU A 129 5.26 -16.29 -15.22
C GLU A 129 4.78 -16.05 -13.78
N LYS A 130 5.69 -16.28 -12.83
CA LYS A 130 5.48 -16.03 -11.40
C LYS A 130 5.36 -14.52 -11.13
N ILE A 131 4.45 -14.19 -10.21
CA ILE A 131 4.29 -12.88 -9.60
C ILE A 131 4.81 -13.02 -8.18
N TYR A 132 5.88 -12.33 -7.85
CA TYR A 132 6.44 -12.34 -6.50
C TYR A 132 5.70 -11.37 -5.57
N PRO A 133 5.76 -11.58 -4.24
CA PRO A 133 5.27 -10.62 -3.28
C PRO A 133 5.83 -9.21 -3.53
N GLY A 134 5.01 -8.18 -3.33
CA GLY A 134 5.32 -6.78 -3.59
C GLY A 134 5.06 -6.31 -5.02
N PHE A 135 4.87 -7.21 -6.00
CA PHE A 135 4.57 -6.80 -7.38
C PHE A 135 3.12 -6.35 -7.52
N LEU A 136 2.90 -5.26 -8.27
CA LEU A 136 1.56 -4.76 -8.57
C LEU A 136 0.82 -5.73 -9.51
N VAL A 137 -0.38 -6.15 -9.10
CA VAL A 137 -1.25 -7.05 -9.85
C VAL A 137 -2.60 -6.43 -10.18
N VAL A 138 -3.25 -6.99 -11.19
CA VAL A 138 -4.65 -6.77 -11.54
C VAL A 138 -5.40 -8.07 -11.31
N HIS A 139 -6.41 -8.04 -10.43
CA HIS A 139 -7.29 -9.17 -10.14
C HIS A 139 -8.69 -8.91 -10.73
N CYS A 140 -9.07 -9.70 -11.72
CA CYS A 140 -10.41 -9.65 -12.30
C CYS A 140 -11.44 -10.35 -11.39
N GLY A 141 -12.70 -9.91 -11.41
CA GLY A 141 -13.81 -10.63 -10.76
C GLY A 141 -14.04 -12.07 -11.26
N CYS A 142 -13.37 -12.51 -12.34
CA CYS A 142 -13.34 -13.91 -12.77
C CYS A 142 -12.23 -14.76 -12.11
N ASN A 143 -11.59 -14.24 -11.05
CA ASN A 143 -10.47 -14.84 -10.31
C ASN A 143 -9.16 -14.99 -11.10
N ALA A 144 -9.05 -14.34 -12.28
CA ALA A 144 -7.79 -14.27 -13.00
C ALA A 144 -6.91 -13.14 -12.43
N VAL A 145 -5.64 -13.44 -12.21
CA VAL A 145 -4.62 -12.49 -11.72
C VAL A 145 -3.57 -12.28 -12.81
N PHE A 146 -3.15 -11.04 -13.00
CA PHE A 146 -2.16 -10.65 -13.99
C PHE A 146 -1.12 -9.71 -13.36
N HIS A 147 0.13 -9.73 -13.85
CA HIS A 147 1.02 -8.59 -13.59
C HIS A 147 0.36 -7.33 -14.14
N HIS A 148 0.42 -6.23 -13.39
CA HIS A 148 -0.12 -4.96 -13.87
C HIS A 148 0.45 -4.57 -15.23
N LYS A 149 1.77 -4.70 -15.42
CA LYS A 149 2.45 -4.42 -16.69
C LYS A 149 1.93 -5.25 -17.87
N CYS A 150 1.51 -6.50 -17.63
CA CYS A 150 1.01 -7.37 -18.69
C CYS A 150 -0.34 -6.92 -19.24
N VAL A 151 -1.12 -6.16 -18.47
CA VAL A 151 -2.49 -5.78 -18.84
C VAL A 151 -2.75 -4.27 -18.80
N GLN A 152 -1.72 -3.45 -18.54
CA GLN A 152 -1.85 -2.00 -18.36
C GLN A 152 -2.47 -1.28 -19.57
N ASP A 153 -2.20 -1.78 -20.78
CA ASP A 153 -2.66 -1.20 -22.05
C ASP A 153 -3.94 -1.87 -22.57
N LEU A 154 -4.43 -2.90 -21.86
CA LEU A 154 -5.65 -3.60 -22.23
C LEU A 154 -6.85 -2.91 -21.59
N THR A 155 -7.98 -2.93 -22.30
CA THR A 155 -9.27 -2.39 -21.80
C THR A 155 -10.21 -3.47 -21.26
N HIS A 156 -9.86 -4.75 -21.45
CA HIS A 156 -10.65 -5.91 -21.07
C HIS A 156 -9.77 -7.02 -20.49
N CYS A 157 -10.36 -7.87 -19.66
CA CYS A 157 -9.72 -9.06 -19.10
C CYS A 157 -9.41 -10.10 -20.18
N PRO A 158 -8.14 -10.51 -20.38
CA PRO A 158 -7.77 -11.55 -21.34
C PRO A 158 -8.44 -12.91 -21.09
N ALA A 159 -8.82 -13.20 -19.84
CA ALA A 159 -9.38 -14.49 -19.45
C ALA A 159 -10.90 -14.58 -19.65
N CYS A 160 -11.65 -13.49 -19.47
CA CYS A 160 -13.12 -13.52 -19.52
C CYS A 160 -13.77 -12.45 -20.42
N GLY A 161 -12.98 -11.58 -21.05
CA GLY A 161 -13.46 -10.53 -21.95
C GLY A 161 -14.21 -9.37 -21.27
N ARG A 162 -14.43 -9.43 -19.95
CA ARG A 162 -15.07 -8.32 -19.22
C ARG A 162 -14.19 -7.08 -19.27
N LYS A 163 -14.81 -5.93 -19.49
CA LYS A 163 -14.15 -4.64 -19.37
C LYS A 163 -13.59 -4.49 -17.96
N TRP A 164 -12.38 -3.93 -17.86
CA TRP A 164 -11.81 -3.48 -16.61
C TRP A 164 -12.75 -2.42 -16.00
#